data_AF-A0A7N9CDL7-F1
#
_entry.id   AF-A0A7N9CDL7-F1
#
_cell.length_a   1.000
_cell.length_b   1.000
_cell.length_c   1.000
_cell.angle_alpha   90.00
_cell.angle_beta   90.00
_cell.angle_gamma   90.00
#
_symmetry.space_group_name_H-M   'P 1'
#
loop_
_entity.id
_entity.type
_entity.pdbx_description
1 polymer ?
#
loop_
_entity_poly.entity_id
_entity_poly.type
_entity_poly.pdbx_seq_one_letter_code
_entity_poly.pdbx_strand_id
1 'polypeptide(L)'
;DLIVKAYHTKISSRTFPRSTFRQGEDVNRTLEGGRKPLHYAADCGQLEILEFLLLKGADINAPDKHHITPLLSAVYEGHVSCVKLLLSKGADKTVKGPDGLTAFEATDNQAIKALLQ
;
A
#
# COMPACT_ATOMS: atom_id res chain seq x y z
N ASP A 1 16.96 2.02 2.98
CA ASP A 1 17.06 3.16 3.89
C ASP A 1 16.61 2.82 5.31
N LEU A 2 17.31 3.31 6.35
CA LEU A 2 16.98 2.97 7.76
C LEU A 2 15.62 3.54 8.19
N ILE A 3 15.21 4.66 7.60
CA ILE A 3 13.92 5.32 7.87
C ILE A 3 12.75 4.45 7.37
N VAL A 4 12.86 3.93 6.14
CA VAL A 4 11.88 3.02 5.55
C VAL A 4 11.79 1.72 6.36
N LYS A 5 12.93 1.10 6.68
CA LYS A 5 12.95 -0.12 7.52
C LYS A 5 12.35 0.10 8.91
N ALA A 6 12.65 1.21 9.59
CA ALA A 6 12.10 1.52 10.91
C ALA A 6 10.58 1.82 10.86
N TYR A 7 10.10 2.43 9.78
CA TYR A 7 8.66 2.63 9.52
C TYR A 7 7.94 1.28 9.36
N HIS A 8 8.47 0.35 8.57
CA HIS A 8 7.84 -0.96 8.32
C HIS A 8 7.94 -1.94 9.50
N THR A 9 9.02 -1.90 10.29
CA THR A 9 9.25 -2.86 11.40
C THR A 9 8.18 -2.77 12.50
N LYS A 10 7.54 -1.61 12.71
CA LYS A 10 6.49 -1.46 13.75
C LYS A 10 5.11 -1.98 13.34
N ILE A 11 4.87 -2.22 12.06
CA ILE A 11 3.51 -2.44 11.51
C ILE A 11 3.26 -3.90 11.13
N SER A 12 4.34 -4.66 10.86
CA SER A 12 4.35 -6.05 10.40
C SER A 12 3.57 -7.07 11.27
N SER A 13 3.19 -6.76 12.52
CA SER A 13 2.55 -7.74 13.42
C SER A 13 1.02 -7.70 13.52
N ARG A 14 0.32 -6.83 12.77
CA ARG A 14 -1.15 -6.70 12.90
C ARG A 14 -1.87 -6.90 11.56
N THR A 15 -2.55 -8.03 11.42
CA THR A 15 -3.54 -8.27 10.36
C THR A 15 -4.69 -7.26 10.45
N PHE A 16 -5.26 -6.84 9.32
CA PHE A 16 -6.34 -5.85 9.23
C PHE A 16 -7.64 -6.55 8.78
N PRO A 17 -8.27 -7.38 9.64
CA PRO A 17 -9.35 -8.27 9.22
C PRO A 17 -10.59 -7.50 8.75
N ARG A 18 -11.42 -8.12 7.90
CA ARG A 18 -12.69 -7.52 7.44
C ARG A 18 -13.62 -7.13 8.60
N SER A 19 -13.57 -7.87 9.71
CA SER A 19 -14.37 -7.59 10.92
C SER A 19 -14.08 -6.23 11.55
N THR A 20 -12.97 -5.58 11.18
CA THR A 20 -12.63 -4.23 11.61
C THR A 20 -13.50 -3.16 10.93
N PHE A 21 -14.21 -3.49 9.85
CA PHE A 21 -15.06 -2.54 9.12
C PHE A 21 -16.52 -2.73 9.50
N ARG A 22 -17.14 -1.69 10.08
CA ARG A 22 -18.59 -1.66 10.31
C ARG A 22 -19.32 -1.27 9.04
N GLN A 23 -20.60 -1.68 8.93
CA GLN A 23 -21.43 -1.26 7.82
C GLN A 23 -21.57 0.27 7.81
N GLY A 24 -21.29 0.90 6.66
CA GLY A 24 -21.31 2.36 6.51
C GLY A 24 -20.06 3.08 7.03
N GLU A 25 -19.02 2.36 7.45
CA GLU A 25 -17.76 2.99 7.86
C GLU A 25 -16.99 3.54 6.67
N ASP A 26 -16.34 4.70 6.87
CA ASP A 26 -15.47 5.30 5.89
C ASP A 26 -14.19 4.45 5.70
N VAL A 27 -14.07 3.85 4.51
CA VAL A 27 -12.89 3.07 4.11
C VAL A 27 -11.66 3.93 3.84
N ASN A 28 -11.84 5.25 3.72
CA ASN A 28 -10.79 6.25 3.55
C ASN A 28 -10.40 6.95 4.85
N ARG A 29 -10.89 6.49 6.01
CA ARG A 29 -10.55 7.06 7.31
C ARG A 29 -9.05 7.21 7.49
N THR A 30 -8.64 8.32 8.07
CA THR A 30 -7.23 8.58 8.38
C THR A 30 -6.85 7.89 9.70
N LEU A 31 -5.79 7.10 9.66
CA LEU A 31 -5.21 6.36 10.78
C LEU A 31 -3.91 7.06 11.24
N GLU A 32 -3.20 6.42 12.18
CA GLU A 32 -1.91 6.91 12.64
C GLU A 32 -0.95 7.13 11.46
N GLY A 33 -0.28 8.28 11.45
CA GLY A 33 0.68 8.61 10.41
C GLY A 33 0.04 9.05 9.08
N GLY A 34 -1.24 9.38 9.04
CA GLY A 34 -1.91 9.78 7.80
C GLY A 34 -2.26 8.58 6.90
N ARG A 35 -1.93 7.36 7.33
CA ARG A 35 -2.24 6.14 6.58
C ARG A 35 -3.74 5.96 6.47
N LYS A 36 -4.18 5.31 5.39
CA LYS A 36 -5.54 4.80 5.23
C LYS A 36 -5.55 3.28 5.36
N PRO A 37 -6.69 2.63 5.64
CA PRO A 37 -6.79 1.16 5.68
C PRO A 37 -6.13 0.45 4.49
N LEU A 38 -6.22 1.05 3.29
CA LEU A 38 -5.62 0.50 2.06
C LEU A 38 -4.08 0.41 2.13
N HIS A 39 -3.42 1.33 2.85
CA HIS A 39 -1.97 1.27 3.07
C HIS A 39 -1.60 0.03 3.89
N TYR A 40 -2.32 -0.23 4.99
CA TYR A 40 -2.06 -1.40 5.84
C TYR A 40 -2.31 -2.72 5.11
N ALA A 41 -3.39 -2.79 4.32
CA ALA A 41 -3.67 -3.99 3.52
C ALA A 41 -2.55 -4.26 2.50
N ALA A 42 -2.02 -3.21 1.87
CA ALA A 42 -0.93 -3.32 0.90
C ALA A 42 0.41 -3.69 1.56
N ASP A 43 0.75 -3.03 2.67
CA ASP A 43 1.95 -3.22 3.49
C ASP A 43 2.03 -4.63 4.11
N CYS A 44 0.88 -5.18 4.53
CA CYS A 44 0.81 -6.53 5.09
C CYS A 44 0.53 -7.63 4.05
N GLY A 45 0.41 -7.29 2.76
CA GLY A 45 0.14 -8.28 1.71
C GLY A 45 -1.25 -8.91 1.76
N GLN A 46 -2.22 -8.28 2.42
CA GLN A 46 -3.58 -8.81 2.64
C GLN A 46 -4.47 -8.60 1.40
N LEU A 47 -4.24 -9.40 0.36
CA LEU A 47 -4.90 -9.26 -0.94
C LEU A 47 -6.44 -9.17 -0.85
N GLU A 48 -7.07 -10.02 -0.04
CA GLU A 48 -8.54 -10.04 0.12
C GLU A 48 -9.10 -8.77 0.77
N ILE A 49 -8.35 -8.18 1.71
CA ILE A 49 -8.71 -6.91 2.36
C ILE A 49 -8.47 -5.76 1.40
N LEU A 50 -7.36 -5.80 0.66
CA LEU A 50 -7.03 -4.80 -0.35
C LEU A 50 -8.13 -4.73 -1.42
N GLU A 51 -8.56 -5.88 -1.95
CA GLU A 51 -9.65 -5.98 -2.91
C GLU A 51 -10.98 -5.47 -2.33
N PHE A 52 -11.30 -5.86 -1.10
CA PHE A 52 -12.49 -5.38 -0.40
C PHE A 52 -12.53 -3.85 -0.29
N LEU A 53 -11.42 -3.25 0.12
CA LEU A 53 -11.31 -1.81 0.32
C LEU A 53 -11.47 -1.06 -1.01
N LEU A 54 -10.82 -1.54 -2.07
CA LEU A 54 -10.96 -0.97 -3.42
C LEU A 54 -12.40 -1.07 -3.93
N LEU A 55 -13.07 -2.21 -3.71
CA LEU A 55 -14.49 -2.39 -4.06
C LEU A 55 -15.39 -1.39 -3.32
N LYS A 56 -15.00 -0.97 -2.12
CA LYS A 56 -15.74 0.01 -1.30
C LYS A 56 -15.37 1.47 -1.60
N GLY A 57 -14.53 1.72 -2.60
CA GLY A 57 -14.15 3.08 -3.00
C GLY A 57 -13.00 3.66 -2.18
N ALA A 58 -12.11 2.82 -1.66
CA ALA A 58 -10.85 3.31 -1.10
C ALA A 58 -10.03 4.05 -2.18
N ASP A 59 -9.47 5.20 -1.80
CA ASP A 59 -8.59 6.00 -2.63
C ASP A 59 -7.29 5.25 -2.86
N ILE A 60 -7.11 4.78 -4.09
CA ILE A 60 -6.00 3.94 -4.52
C ILE A 60 -4.65 4.67 -4.50
N ASN A 61 -4.67 6.01 -4.61
CA ASN A 61 -3.48 6.85 -4.72
C ASN A 61 -3.28 7.77 -3.51
N ALA A 62 -4.09 7.61 -2.46
CA ALA A 62 -3.97 8.42 -1.25
C ALA A 62 -2.53 8.37 -0.70
N PRO A 63 -1.85 9.51 -0.52
CA PRO A 63 -0.57 9.54 0.17
C PRO A 63 -0.79 9.55 1.69
N ASP A 64 0.10 8.88 2.42
CA ASP A 64 0.24 9.10 3.86
C ASP A 64 1.08 10.35 4.17
N LYS A 65 1.38 10.61 5.46
CA LYS A 65 2.19 11.79 5.85
C LYS A 65 3.63 11.79 5.34
N HIS A 66 4.11 10.65 4.84
CA HIS A 66 5.44 10.45 4.28
C HIS A 66 5.40 10.35 2.75
N HIS A 67 4.28 10.71 2.13
CA HIS A 67 4.07 10.59 0.68
C HIS A 67 4.13 9.14 0.17
N ILE A 68 3.95 8.16 1.06
CA ILE A 68 3.88 6.75 0.68
C ILE A 68 2.45 6.45 0.26
N THR A 69 2.28 5.90 -0.95
CA THR A 69 0.99 5.40 -1.46
C THR A 69 0.80 3.92 -1.10
N PRO A 70 -0.43 3.38 -1.26
CA PRO A 70 -0.66 1.94 -1.14
C PRO A 70 0.22 1.11 -2.07
N LEU A 71 0.45 1.58 -3.31
CA LEU A 71 1.34 0.91 -4.26
C LEU A 71 2.78 0.86 -3.75
N LEU A 72 3.33 1.99 -3.29
CA LEU A 72 4.68 2.03 -2.72
C LEU A 72 4.81 1.11 -1.50
N SER A 73 3.78 1.05 -0.64
CA SER A 73 3.76 0.13 0.51
C SER A 73 3.90 -1.34 0.08
N ALA A 74 3.11 -1.79 -0.91
CA ALA A 74 3.21 -3.15 -1.42
C ALA A 74 4.56 -3.44 -2.13
N VAL A 75 5.14 -2.43 -2.78
CA VAL A 75 6.43 -2.54 -3.49
C VAL A 75 7.60 -2.66 -2.52
N TYR A 76 7.65 -1.81 -1.48
CA TYR A 76 8.71 -1.85 -0.47
C TYR A 76 8.72 -3.18 0.29
N GLU A 77 7.54 -3.75 0.55
CA GLU A 77 7.39 -5.03 1.24
C GLU A 77 7.43 -6.25 0.30
N GLY A 78 7.52 -6.04 -1.02
CA GLY A 78 7.68 -7.12 -1.99
C GLY A 78 6.40 -7.93 -2.28
N HIS A 79 5.22 -7.41 -1.94
CA HIS A 79 3.93 -8.11 -2.09
C HIS A 79 3.42 -8.10 -3.54
N VAL A 80 4.01 -8.96 -4.38
CA VAL A 80 3.75 -9.05 -5.85
C VAL A 80 2.25 -9.08 -6.19
N SER A 81 1.44 -9.89 -5.48
CA SER A 81 0.00 -10.00 -5.75
C SER A 81 -0.75 -8.69 -5.47
N CYS A 82 -0.37 -7.98 -4.41
CA CYS A 82 -0.97 -6.68 -4.07
C CYS A 82 -0.56 -5.61 -5.09
N VAL A 83 0.71 -5.58 -5.50
CA VAL A 83 1.20 -4.70 -6.58
C VAL A 83 0.39 -4.92 -7.86
N LYS A 84 0.27 -6.19 -8.29
CA LYS A 84 -0.50 -6.55 -9.48
C LYS A 84 -1.95 -6.06 -9.41
N LEU A 85 -2.62 -6.26 -8.27
CA LEU A 85 -3.99 -5.82 -8.09
C LEU A 85 -4.10 -4.29 -8.14
N LEU A 86 -3.24 -3.56 -7.43
CA LEU A 86 -3.26 -2.10 -7.41
C LEU A 86 -3.05 -1.51 -8.81
N LEU A 87 -2.07 -2.01 -9.56
CA LEU A 87 -1.83 -1.58 -10.94
C LEU A 87 -3.04 -1.90 -11.85
N SER A 88 -3.64 -3.08 -11.70
CA SER A 88 -4.83 -3.46 -12.47
C SER A 88 -6.05 -2.56 -12.21
N LYS A 89 -6.06 -1.88 -11.06
CA LYS A 89 -7.10 -0.94 -10.64
C LYS A 89 -6.73 0.53 -10.88
N GLY A 90 -5.61 0.80 -11.55
CA GLY A 90 -5.22 2.15 -11.95
C GLY A 90 -4.40 2.91 -10.91
N ALA A 91 -3.69 2.23 -10.02
CA ALA A 91 -2.72 2.88 -9.14
C ALA A 91 -1.63 3.60 -9.96
N ASP A 92 -1.27 4.81 -9.56
CA ASP A 92 -0.25 5.61 -10.23
C ASP A 92 1.15 5.09 -9.87
N LYS A 93 1.80 4.46 -10.86
CA LYS A 93 3.17 3.93 -10.73
C LYS A 93 4.27 4.99 -10.84
N THR A 94 3.92 6.23 -11.17
CA THR A 94 4.87 7.33 -11.38
C THR A 94 5.13 8.15 -10.11
N VAL A 95 4.33 7.93 -9.05
CA VAL A 95 4.50 8.59 -7.76
C VAL A 95 5.85 8.24 -7.15
N LYS A 96 6.53 9.28 -6.64
CA LYS A 96 7.80 9.15 -5.95
C LYS A 96 7.57 9.01 -4.44
N GLY A 97 8.28 8.06 -3.85
CA GLY A 97 8.31 7.87 -2.41
C GLY A 97 9.13 8.95 -1.68
N PRO A 98 9.26 8.83 -0.35
CA PRO A 98 9.98 9.78 0.50
C PRO A 98 11.48 9.90 0.17
N ASP A 99 12.05 8.88 -0.48
CA ASP A 99 13.43 8.84 -0.99
C ASP A 99 13.57 9.51 -2.38
N GLY A 100 12.47 10.00 -2.96
CA GLY A 100 12.44 10.57 -4.30
C GLY A 100 12.46 9.53 -5.43
N LEU A 101 12.37 8.23 -5.10
CA LEU A 101 12.38 7.13 -6.03
C LEU A 101 10.95 6.75 -6.45
N THR A 102 10.77 6.40 -7.71
CA THR A 102 9.54 5.75 -8.19
C THR A 102 9.45 4.32 -7.64
N ALA A 103 8.26 3.72 -7.71
CA ALA A 103 8.07 2.31 -7.38
C ALA A 103 9.04 1.37 -8.14
N PHE A 104 9.39 1.70 -9.39
CA PHE A 104 10.30 0.91 -10.21
C PHE A 104 11.74 0.98 -9.71
N GLU A 105 12.19 2.17 -9.30
CA GLU A 105 13.54 2.44 -8.80
C GLU A 105 13.73 1.94 -7.35
N ALA A 106 12.66 1.90 -6.57
CA ALA A 106 12.67 1.55 -5.14
C ALA A 106 12.81 0.06 -4.83
N THR A 107 12.70 -0.83 -5.82
CA THR A 107 12.68 -2.29 -5.61
C THR A 107 13.70 -2.99 -6.49
N ASP A 108 14.24 -4.11 -6.02
CA ASP A 108 15.05 -5.04 -6.82
C ASP A 108 14.32 -6.34 -7.16
N ASN A 109 13.05 -6.46 -6.77
CA ASN A 109 12.23 -7.61 -7.08
C ASN A 109 11.90 -7.63 -8.59
N GLN A 110 12.45 -8.60 -9.32
CA GLN A 110 12.28 -8.72 -10.77
C GLN A 110 10.82 -8.91 -11.20
N ALA A 111 10.01 -9.62 -10.40
CA ALA A 111 8.59 -9.78 -10.70
C ALA A 111 7.84 -8.45 -10.58
N ILE A 112 8.18 -7.64 -9.56
CA ILE A 112 7.59 -6.31 -9.40
C ILE A 112 8.08 -5.36 -10.50
N LYS A 113 9.37 -5.38 -10.85
CA LYS A 113 9.90 -4.60 -11.98
C LYS A 113 9.14 -4.90 -13.26
N ALA A 114 8.89 -6.18 -13.56
CA ALA A 114 8.12 -6.58 -14.75
C ALA A 114 6.67 -6.04 -14.75
N LEU A 115 6.04 -5.89 -13.57
CA LEU A 115 4.70 -5.31 -13.45
C LEU A 115 4.70 -3.78 -13.62
N LEU A 116 5.82 -3.12 -13.31
CA LEU A 116 5.95 -1.66 -13.32
C LEU A 116 6.47 -1.12 -14.67
N GLN A 117 6.90 -1.98 -15.60
CA GLN A 117 7.26 -1.60 -16.97
C GLN A 117 6.09 -0.96 -17.72
#